data_AF-A0A2E7VPT4-F1
#
_entry.id   AF-A0A2E7VPT4-F1
#
_cell.length_a   1.000
_cell.length_b   1.000
_cell.length_c   1.000
_cell.angle_alpha   90.00
_cell.angle_beta   90.00
_cell.angle_gamma   90.00
#
_symmetry.space_group_name_H-M   'P 1'
#
loop_
_entity.id
_entity.type
_entity.pdbx_description
1 polymer ?
#
loop_
_entity_poly.entity_id
_entity_poly.type
_entity_poly.pdbx_seq_one_letter_code
_entity_poly.pdbx_strand_id
1 'polypeptide(L)' 'MKKSALEKIGYIKKVPKDADLNNYESITVNKSNGKKIKLFRLLENKSELDEKIDFSKSLNIFNSLIDS' A
#
# COMPACT_ATOMS: atom_id res chain seq x y z
N MET A 1 -6.02 -13.99 -9.90
CA MET A 1 -6.41 -13.20 -8.71
C MET A 1 -6.05 -11.74 -8.94
N LYS A 2 -7.02 -10.81 -8.93
CA LYS A 2 -6.77 -9.37 -9.10
C LYS A 2 -6.18 -8.82 -7.78
N LYS A 3 -4.89 -8.48 -7.78
CA LYS A 3 -4.24 -7.81 -6.64
C LYS A 3 -4.81 -6.39 -6.52
N SER A 4 -5.15 -5.98 -5.31
CA SER A 4 -5.57 -4.60 -5.06
C SER A 4 -4.41 -3.62 -5.33
N ALA A 5 -4.73 -2.36 -5.65
CA ALA A 5 -3.71 -1.32 -5.85
C ALA A 5 -2.73 -1.23 -4.67
N LEU A 6 -3.22 -1.39 -3.45
CA LEU A 6 -2.41 -1.40 -2.22
C LEU A 6 -1.46 -2.61 -2.16
N GLU A 7 -1.93 -3.80 -2.53
CA GLU A 7 -1.07 -5.00 -2.61
C GLU A 7 -0.03 -4.89 -3.73
N LYS A 8 -0.33 -4.13 -4.80
CA LYS A 8 0.63 -3.88 -5.89
C LYS A 8 1.77 -2.96 -5.46
N ILE A 9 1.52 -2.00 -4.56
CA ILE A 9 2.55 -1.08 -4.01
C ILE A 9 3.21 -1.60 -2.72
N GLY A 10 3.00 -2.88 -2.38
CA GLY A 10 3.72 -3.57 -1.31
C GLY A 10 3.01 -3.71 0.03
N TYR A 11 1.73 -3.31 0.14
CA TYR A 11 0.98 -3.53 1.38
C TYR A 11 0.52 -4.97 1.54
N ILE A 12 0.69 -5.50 2.75
CA ILE A 12 0.28 -6.85 3.17
C ILE A 12 -0.73 -6.76 4.32
N LYS A 13 -1.62 -7.76 4.39
CA LYS A 13 -2.66 -7.88 5.43
C LYS A 13 -2.15 -8.54 6.72
N LYS A 14 -1.07 -9.31 6.62
CA LYS A 14 -0.48 -10.08 7.72
C LYS A 14 1.02 -9.90 7.68
N VAL A 15 1.58 -9.45 8.79
CA VAL A 15 3.02 -9.38 9.01
C VAL A 15 3.49 -10.77 9.51
N PRO A 16 4.69 -11.25 9.11
CA PRO A 16 5.28 -12.45 9.70
C PRO A 16 5.33 -12.36 11.23
N LYS A 17 5.16 -13.48 11.93
CA LYS A 17 5.09 -13.48 13.41
C LYS A 17 6.36 -12.94 14.08
N ASP A 18 7.50 -13.17 13.44
CA ASP A 18 8.83 -12.80 13.98
C ASP A 18 9.39 -11.51 13.36
N ALA A 19 8.57 -10.77 12.60
CA ALA A 19 9.00 -9.53 11.97
C ALA A 19 8.92 -8.35 12.97
N ASP A 20 9.98 -7.54 12.99
CA ASP A 20 10.00 -6.30 13.76
C ASP A 20 9.06 -5.27 13.12
N LEU A 21 7.99 -4.93 13.85
CA LEU A 21 6.98 -3.96 13.39
C LEU A 21 7.54 -2.54 13.25
N ASN A 22 8.68 -2.22 13.86
CA ASN A 22 9.35 -0.92 13.67
C ASN A 22 9.83 -0.73 12.22
N ASN A 23 10.06 -1.83 11.49
CA ASN A 23 10.46 -1.80 10.08
C ASN A 23 9.26 -1.65 9.13
N TYR A 24 8.05 -1.46 9.66
CA TYR A 24 6.83 -1.38 8.86
C TYR A 24 6.11 -0.04 9.10
N GLU A 25 5.63 0.55 8.03
CA GLU A 25 4.53 1.51 8.12
C GLU A 25 3.18 0.77 8.11
N SER A 26 2.14 1.41 8.65
CA SER A 26 0.80 0.84 8.63
C SER A 26 -0.27 1.88 8.34
N ILE A 27 -1.28 1.46 7.58
CA ILE A 27 -2.47 2.26 7.25
C ILE A 27 -3.73 1.53 7.69
N THR A 28 -4.79 2.28 7.97
CA THR A 28 -6.12 1.72 8.23
C THR A 28 -7.05 2.10 7.10
N VAL A 29 -7.66 1.10 6.46
CA VAL A 29 -8.59 1.28 5.35
C VAL A 29 -9.99 0.89 5.80
N ASN A 30 -10.95 1.77 5.58
CA ASN A 30 -12.37 1.46 5.77
C ASN A 30 -12.88 0.73 4.52
N LYS A 31 -13.37 -0.50 4.69
CA LYS A 31 -14.07 -1.22 3.62
C LYS A 31 -15.47 -0.63 3.45
N SER A 32 -16.04 -0.83 2.27
CA SER A 32 -17.41 -0.45 1.93
C SER A 32 -18.47 -1.03 2.88
N ASN A 33 -18.19 -2.15 3.53
CA ASN A 33 -19.05 -2.76 4.54
C ASN A 33 -18.84 -2.22 5.97
N GLY A 34 -18.17 -1.08 6.13
CA GLY A 34 -17.87 -0.45 7.42
C GLY A 34 -16.76 -1.13 8.22
N LYS A 35 -16.21 -2.28 7.77
CA LYS A 35 -15.11 -2.95 8.47
C LYS A 35 -13.78 -2.21 8.24
N LYS A 36 -13.04 -2.00 9.31
CA LYS A 36 -11.67 -1.46 9.23
C LYS A 36 -10.70 -2.62 9.04
N ILE A 37 -9.77 -2.47 8.10
CA ILE A 37 -8.62 -3.36 7.97
C ILE A 37 -7.34 -2.57 8.16
N LYS A 38 -6.36 -3.19 8.84
CA LYS A 38 -5.01 -2.65 8.95
C LYS A 38 -4.13 -3.33 7.91
N LEU A 39 -3.35 -2.53 7.20
CA LEU A 39 -2.38 -2.99 6.22
C LEU A 39 -0.99 -2.51 6.64
N PHE A 40 0.03 -3.28 6.27
CA PHE A 40 1.41 -3.04 6.65
C PHE A 40 2.30 -3.06 5.41
N ARG A 41 3.33 -2.23 5.37
CA ARG A 41 4.33 -2.24 4.30
C ARG A 41 5.71 -2.03 4.90
N LEU A 42 6.70 -2.79 4.47
CA LEU A 42 8.09 -2.62 4.87
C LEU A 42 8.58 -1.22 4.46
N LEU A 43 9.29 -0.53 5.36
CA LEU A 43 9.87 0.78 5.07
C LEU A 43 10.96 0.70 4.00
N GLU A 44 11.66 -0.43 3.90
CA GLU A 44 12.64 -0.72 2.84
C GLU A 44 11.98 -0.88 1.46
N ASN A 45 10.68 -1.21 1.40
CA ASN A 45 9.92 -1.28 0.15
C ASN A 45 9.43 0.10 -0.32
N LYS A 46 9.96 1.19 0.24
CA LYS A 46 9.75 2.53 -0.30
C LYS A 46 10.39 2.61 -1.68
N SER A 47 9.55 2.41 -2.70
CA SER A 47 9.94 2.56 -4.10
C SER A 47 9.97 4.04 -4.50
N GLU A 48 10.49 4.36 -5.69
CA GLU A 48 10.40 5.69 -6.31
C GLU A 48 8.96 6.27 -6.31
N LEU A 49 7.92 5.44 -6.18
CA LEU A 49 6.52 5.86 -6.04
C LEU A 49 6.22 6.64 -4.75
N ASP A 50 7.02 6.43 -3.70
CA ASP A 50 6.90 7.13 -2.42
C ASP A 50 7.72 8.43 -2.39
N GLU A 51 8.63 8.64 -3.35
CA GLU A 51 9.34 9.91 -3.50
C GLU A 51 8.40 10.98 -4.07
N LYS A 52 8.06 11.93 -3.20
CA LYS A 52 7.20 13.07 -3.45
C LYS A 52 7.90 14.09 -4.34
N ILE A 53 8.12 13.77 -5.61
CA ILE A 53 8.72 14.73 -6.57
C ILE A 53 7.65 15.32 -7.50
N ASP A 54 6.55 14.64 -7.78
CA ASP A 54 5.49 15.18 -8.66
C ASP A 54 4.12 14.54 -8.45
N PHE A 55 3.14 15.33 -7.98
CA PHE A 55 1.74 14.92 -7.82
C PHE A 55 1.16 14.38 -9.14
N SER A 56 1.62 14.89 -10.29
CA SER A 56 1.18 14.46 -11.61
C SER A 56 1.62 13.02 -11.92
N LYS A 57 2.84 12.63 -11.49
CA LYS A 57 3.33 11.25 -11.62
C LYS A 57 2.53 10.30 -10.73
N SER A 58 2.26 10.70 -9.48
CA SER A 58 1.44 9.90 -8.56
C SER A 58 0.00 9.71 -9.09
N LEU A 59 -0.59 10.75 -9.68
CA LEU A 59 -1.94 10.68 -10.25
C LEU A 59 -2.00 9.80 -11.51
N ASN A 60 -1.00 9.87 -12.39
CA ASN A 60 -0.92 9.01 -13.58
C ASN A 60 -0.82 7.53 -13.23
N ILE A 61 0.01 7.20 -12.24
CA ILE A 61 0.15 5.82 -11.75
C ILE A 61 -1.15 5.33 -11.13
N PHE A 62 -1.82 6.17 -10.32
CA PHE A 62 -3.13 5.85 -9.77
C PHE A 62 -4.17 5.55 -10.87
N ASN A 63 -4.27 6.41 -11.89
CA ASN A 63 -5.21 6.21 -12.99
C ASN A 63 -4.92 4.91 -13.77
N SER A 64 -3.66 4.60 -14.03
CA SER A 64 -3.25 3.35 -14.70
C SER A 64 -3.68 2.07 -13.95
N LEU A 65 -3.89 2.15 -12.64
CA LEU A 65 -4.30 1.02 -11.80
C LEU A 65 -5.81 0.81 -11.75
N ILE A 66 -6.59 1.81 -12.15
CA ILE A 66 -8.07 1.78 -12.16
C ILE A 66 -8.61 1.37 -13.53
N ASP A 67 -7.91 1.72 -14.62
CA ASP A 67 -8.34 1.41 -15.99
C ASP A 67 -8.01 -0.04 -16.45
N SER A 68 -7.73 -0.97 -15.53
CA SER A 68 -7.49 -2.42 -15.78
C SER A 68 -8.42 -3.29 -14.94
#